data_AF-A0A8J3ELR3-F1
#
_entry.id   AF-A0A8J3ELR3-F1
#
_cell.length_a   1.000
_cell.length_b   1.000
_cell.length_c   1.000
_cell.angle_alpha   90.00
_cell.angle_beta   90.00
_cell.angle_gamma   90.00
#
_symmetry.space_group_name_H-M   'P 1'
#
loop_
_entity.id
_entity.type
_entity.pdbx_description
1 polymer ?
#
loop_
_entity_poly.entity_id
_entity_poly.type
_entity_poly.pdbx_seq_one_letter_code
_entity_poly.pdbx_strand_id
1 'polypeptide(L)'
;MERNNNIPIRNIYYMLSYAYQTLNLSEYKHIGVEKFESAKDLYAEILSIGIPVLIRGGLIREYVSVEESSTVIKGKIDINSSIKTNALVDKKLVVKYDEFSEDILLNQIIKATLVFLSHSAKIKQKKRRLFYGFLPYFSGVSDIELNLQRWKNVQYNRQNIRYQFVIDVSRYLFEELLLDESSTSQFMKQVQDEQRLAALYEKFIFSFFKRETNYCVSRPQIQWKVDDEFTEALPIMQTDLVLQKGNKTLIVDTKFYSENMVSRFEGGALKQKSSNLYQIFTYLNNWNKKSNEIVGGMLLYARTTVLNQPNHTYNIKGNQIFVLSLDLNQDFNGIKKDLFAYALQFFK
;
A
#
# COMPACT_ATOMS: atom_id res chain seq x y z
N MET A 1 11.81 24.94 -9.10
CA MET A 1 10.65 24.06 -9.29
C MET A 1 10.32 23.45 -7.95
N GLU A 2 9.23 23.93 -7.36
CA GLU A 2 8.82 23.69 -5.98
C GLU A 2 8.54 22.20 -5.76
N ARG A 3 9.13 21.63 -4.71
CA ARG A 3 8.97 20.21 -4.36
C ARG A 3 7.52 20.00 -3.91
N ASN A 4 6.74 19.25 -4.69
CA ASN A 4 5.32 19.01 -4.44
C ASN A 4 5.00 18.02 -3.28
N ASN A 5 5.95 17.76 -2.39
CA ASN A 5 5.83 16.77 -1.30
C ASN A 5 6.30 17.35 0.04
N ASN A 6 5.51 18.18 0.70
CA ASN A 6 5.86 18.68 2.02
C ASN A 6 4.95 18.18 3.14
N ILE A 7 4.44 16.94 3.02
CA ILE A 7 3.81 16.24 4.14
C ILE A 7 4.89 16.01 5.21
N PRO A 8 4.70 16.48 6.45
CA PRO A 8 5.63 16.20 7.54
C PRO A 8 5.87 14.70 7.67
N ILE A 9 7.13 14.27 7.76
CA ILE A 9 7.49 12.84 7.90
C ILE A 9 6.80 12.20 9.11
N ARG A 10 6.57 12.99 10.16
CA ARG A 10 5.79 12.58 11.33
C ARG A 10 4.35 12.19 10.97
N ASN A 11 3.71 12.89 10.04
CA ASN A 11 2.37 12.56 9.58
C ASN A 11 2.37 11.31 8.70
N ILE A 12 3.43 11.07 7.91
CA ILE A 12 3.63 9.79 7.20
C ILE A 12 3.73 8.64 8.20
N TYR A 13 4.50 8.80 9.28
CA TYR A 13 4.58 7.81 10.36
C TYR A 13 3.21 7.51 10.98
N TYR A 14 2.41 8.54 11.29
CA TYR A 14 1.08 8.32 11.82
C TYR A 14 0.15 7.65 10.79
N MET A 15 0.19 8.04 9.52
CA MET A 15 -0.56 7.36 8.47
C MET A 15 -0.21 5.87 8.39
N LEU A 16 1.09 5.54 8.47
CA LEU A 16 1.56 4.15 8.55
C LEU A 16 1.02 3.44 9.81
N SER A 17 1.01 4.11 10.97
CA SER A 17 0.57 3.48 12.23
C SER A 17 -0.92 3.16 12.25
N TYR A 18 -1.73 3.93 11.52
CA TYR A 18 -3.11 3.57 11.24
C TYR A 18 -3.21 2.48 10.19
N ALA A 19 -2.49 2.58 9.07
CA ALA A 19 -2.56 1.62 7.97
C ALA A 19 -2.13 0.20 8.38
N TYR A 20 -1.15 0.08 9.30
CA TYR A 20 -0.60 -1.19 9.75
C TYR A 20 -0.78 -1.35 11.26
N GLN A 21 -1.40 -2.46 11.70
CA GLN A 21 -1.59 -2.74 13.13
C GLN A 21 -0.27 -2.98 13.87
N THR A 22 0.77 -3.43 13.16
CA THR A 22 2.10 -3.76 13.69
C THR A 22 2.78 -2.58 14.39
N LEU A 23 2.51 -1.34 13.98
CA LEU A 23 3.10 -0.15 14.59
C LEU A 23 2.53 0.21 15.97
N ASN A 24 1.45 -0.45 16.41
CA ASN A 24 0.92 -0.31 17.76
C ASN A 24 1.67 -1.18 18.79
N LEU A 25 2.58 -2.05 18.34
CA LEU A 25 3.42 -2.87 19.24
C LEU A 25 4.33 -1.98 20.09
N SER A 26 4.62 -2.43 21.30
CA SER A 26 5.47 -1.71 22.28
C SER A 26 6.79 -1.23 21.70
N GLU A 27 7.38 -2.04 20.82
CA GLU A 27 8.67 -1.84 20.19
C GLU A 27 8.72 -0.61 19.30
N TYR A 28 7.58 -0.16 18.75
CA TYR A 28 7.50 0.98 17.84
C TYR A 28 7.12 2.30 18.51
N LYS A 29 6.74 2.29 19.79
CA LYS A 29 6.24 3.49 20.50
C LYS A 29 7.24 4.64 20.51
N HIS A 30 8.54 4.34 20.56
CA HIS A 30 9.60 5.34 20.60
C HIS A 30 9.77 6.11 19.27
N ILE A 31 9.43 5.50 18.13
CA ILE A 31 9.55 6.13 16.80
C ILE A 31 8.69 7.40 16.72
N GLY A 32 7.49 7.39 17.30
CA GLY A 32 6.55 8.52 17.22
C GLY A 32 7.03 9.80 17.91
N VAL A 33 8.08 9.72 18.73
CA VAL A 33 8.70 10.85 19.44
C VAL A 33 9.91 11.39 18.68
N GLU A 34 10.54 10.57 17.84
CA GLU A 34 11.73 10.96 17.08
C GLU A 34 11.41 11.90 15.92
N LYS A 35 12.34 12.83 15.67
CA LYS A 35 12.31 13.68 14.48
C LYS A 35 13.19 13.05 13.40
N PHE A 36 12.61 12.77 12.24
CA PHE A 36 13.31 12.26 11.08
C PHE A 36 13.55 13.39 10.08
N GLU A 37 14.76 13.44 9.51
CA GLU A 37 15.14 14.42 8.48
C GLU A 37 14.59 14.02 7.10
N SER A 38 14.50 12.71 6.83
CA SER A 38 13.99 12.16 5.57
C SER A 38 13.03 10.98 5.79
N ALA A 39 12.19 10.68 4.80
CA ALA A 39 11.35 9.47 4.81
C ALA A 39 12.20 8.19 4.86
N LYS A 40 13.40 8.21 4.26
CA LYS A 40 14.36 7.09 4.29
C LYS A 40 14.80 6.75 5.71
N ASP A 41 15.09 7.78 6.51
CA ASP A 41 15.50 7.59 7.90
C ASP A 41 14.39 6.95 8.73
N LEU A 42 13.15 7.37 8.50
CA LEU A 42 11.96 6.78 9.10
C LEU A 42 11.81 5.30 8.71
N TYR A 43 11.85 4.98 7.41
CA TYR A 43 11.71 3.60 6.95
C TYR A 43 12.85 2.70 7.46
N ALA A 44 14.09 3.20 7.46
CA ALA A 44 15.22 2.49 8.03
C ALA A 44 15.02 2.23 9.54
N GLU A 45 14.48 3.18 10.31
CA GLU A 45 14.17 2.96 11.73
C GLU A 45 13.03 1.95 11.92
N ILE A 46 12.02 1.97 11.07
CA ILE A 46 10.95 0.97 11.12
C ILE A 46 11.51 -0.45 10.85
N LEU A 47 12.42 -0.57 9.88
CA LEU A 47 13.04 -1.84 9.52
C LEU A 47 14.04 -2.33 10.59
N SER A 48 14.79 -1.42 11.25
CA SER A 48 15.72 -1.77 12.32
C SER A 48 15.02 -2.45 13.50
N ILE A 49 13.75 -2.10 13.75
CA ILE A 49 12.91 -2.70 14.79
C ILE A 49 12.16 -3.93 14.25
N GLY A 50 11.61 -3.86 13.04
CA GLY A 50 10.73 -4.90 12.50
C GLY A 50 11.42 -6.18 12.08
N ILE A 51 12.60 -6.08 11.48
CA ILE A 51 13.33 -7.27 11.00
C ILE A 51 13.74 -8.18 12.17
N PRO A 52 14.27 -7.68 13.31
CA PRO A 52 14.51 -8.51 14.49
C PRO A 52 13.28 -9.23 15.03
N VAL A 53 12.10 -8.60 14.97
CA VAL A 53 10.84 -9.25 15.40
C VAL A 53 10.53 -10.45 14.51
N LEU A 54 10.71 -10.32 13.19
CA LEU A 54 10.53 -11.45 12.25
C LEU A 54 11.56 -12.55 12.48
N ILE A 55 12.83 -12.19 12.67
CA ILE A 55 13.91 -13.16 12.95
C ILE A 55 13.62 -13.95 14.23
N ARG A 56 13.25 -13.27 15.33
CA ARG A 56 12.89 -13.95 16.60
C ARG A 56 11.69 -14.87 16.45
N GLY A 57 10.74 -14.51 15.59
CA GLY A 57 9.57 -15.32 15.27
C GLY A 57 9.83 -16.47 14.29
N GLY A 58 11.08 -16.70 13.88
CA GLY A 58 11.49 -17.66 12.87
C GLY A 58 11.15 -17.19 11.46
N LEU A 59 12.10 -17.30 10.52
CA LEU A 59 11.82 -16.99 9.12
C LEU A 59 10.74 -17.91 8.58
N ILE A 60 9.79 -17.34 7.84
CA ILE A 60 8.75 -18.13 7.19
C ILE A 60 9.38 -19.04 6.12
N ARG A 61 8.80 -20.22 6.00
CA ARG A 61 9.16 -21.22 5.01
C ARG A 61 7.91 -21.61 4.24
N GLU A 62 8.06 -21.81 2.94
CA GLU A 62 7.00 -22.30 2.08
C GLU A 62 7.53 -23.47 1.25
N TYR A 63 6.63 -24.26 0.68
CA TYR A 63 7.00 -25.32 -0.24
C TYR A 63 7.35 -24.71 -1.60
N VAL A 64 8.61 -24.86 -2.01
CA VAL A 64 9.10 -24.42 -3.32
C VAL A 64 9.30 -25.66 -4.18
N SER A 65 8.69 -25.64 -5.37
CA SER A 65 8.84 -26.70 -6.35
C SER A 65 10.23 -26.65 -6.97
N VAL A 66 11.02 -27.70 -6.75
CA VAL A 66 12.39 -27.86 -7.27
C VAL A 66 12.38 -28.90 -8.36
N GLU A 67 13.00 -28.56 -9.49
CA GLU A 67 13.31 -29.49 -10.59
C GLU A 67 14.83 -29.57 -10.74
N GLU A 68 15.41 -30.74 -10.49
CA GLU A 68 16.86 -30.96 -10.59
C GLU A 68 17.21 -32.30 -11.21
N SER A 69 18.43 -32.40 -11.76
CA SER A 69 18.98 -33.65 -12.31
C SER A 69 19.85 -34.34 -11.26
N SER A 70 19.36 -35.45 -10.70
CA SER A 70 19.99 -36.14 -9.57
C SER A 70 20.20 -37.63 -9.84
N THR A 71 21.23 -38.19 -9.21
CA THR A 71 21.46 -39.65 -9.16
C THR A 71 20.58 -40.32 -8.12
N VAL A 72 20.01 -39.55 -7.18
CA VAL A 72 19.12 -40.02 -6.12
C VAL A 72 17.69 -39.62 -6.44
N ILE A 73 16.77 -40.58 -6.36
CA ILE A 73 15.35 -40.31 -6.61
C ILE A 73 14.73 -39.67 -5.37
N LYS A 74 14.29 -38.42 -5.50
CA LYS A 74 13.55 -37.67 -4.48
C LYS A 74 12.27 -37.10 -5.11
N GLY A 75 11.10 -37.47 -4.59
CA GLY A 75 9.81 -37.07 -5.15
C GLY A 75 9.49 -37.72 -6.50
N LYS A 76 8.91 -36.96 -7.42
CA LYS A 76 8.39 -37.45 -8.71
C LYS A 76 9.45 -37.38 -9.80
N ILE A 77 9.65 -38.46 -10.54
CA ILE A 77 10.53 -38.45 -11.72
C ILE A 77 9.81 -37.80 -12.90
N ASP A 78 10.45 -36.82 -13.55
CA ASP A 78 10.02 -36.31 -14.86
C ASP A 78 10.69 -37.14 -15.95
N ILE A 79 9.96 -38.16 -16.41
CA ILE A 79 10.42 -39.10 -17.44
C ILE A 79 10.70 -38.35 -18.76
N ASN A 80 9.87 -37.37 -19.12
CA ASN A 80 10.00 -36.65 -20.39
C ASN A 80 11.26 -35.78 -20.39
N SER A 81 11.48 -35.01 -19.31
CA SER A 81 12.70 -34.21 -19.16
C SER A 81 13.94 -35.11 -19.11
N SER A 82 13.89 -36.24 -18.38
CA SER A 82 14.99 -37.19 -18.27
C SER A 82 15.41 -37.82 -19.60
N ILE A 83 14.44 -38.21 -20.44
CA ILE A 83 14.75 -38.76 -21.77
C ILE A 83 15.40 -37.69 -22.65
N LYS A 84 14.89 -36.44 -22.61
CA LYS A 84 15.45 -35.32 -23.39
C LYS A 84 16.88 -34.96 -23.00
N THR A 85 17.25 -35.13 -21.73
CA THR A 85 18.60 -34.84 -21.22
C THR A 85 19.56 -36.03 -21.28
N ASN A 86 19.23 -37.11 -22.02
CA ASN A 86 20.05 -38.32 -22.10
C ASN A 86 20.40 -38.92 -20.72
N ALA A 87 19.43 -38.92 -19.80
CA ALA A 87 19.57 -39.40 -18.41
C ALA A 87 20.24 -40.78 -18.25
N LEU A 88 20.10 -41.67 -19.23
CA LEU A 88 20.70 -43.01 -19.23
C LEU A 88 22.23 -42.99 -19.41
N VAL A 89 22.76 -41.98 -20.11
CA VAL A 89 24.21 -41.80 -20.32
C VAL A 89 24.83 -41.17 -19.07
N ASP A 90 24.20 -40.10 -18.58
CA ASP A 90 24.71 -39.33 -17.43
C ASP A 90 24.37 -39.99 -16.08
N LYS A 91 23.55 -41.05 -16.09
CA LYS A 91 23.03 -41.78 -14.93
C LYS A 91 22.34 -40.86 -13.91
N LYS A 92 21.69 -39.79 -14.40
CA LYS A 92 20.95 -38.82 -13.60
C LYS A 92 19.54 -38.68 -14.14
N LEU A 93 18.55 -38.76 -13.26
CA LEU A 93 17.14 -38.54 -13.60
C LEU A 93 16.74 -37.12 -13.20
N VAL A 94 15.90 -36.49 -14.02
CA VAL A 94 15.25 -35.24 -13.66
C VAL A 94 14.13 -35.56 -12.68
N VAL A 95 14.24 -35.03 -11.46
CA VAL A 95 13.28 -35.22 -10.38
C VAL A 95 12.65 -33.90 -10.00
N LYS A 96 11.35 -33.97 -9.65
CA LYS A 96 10.51 -32.87 -9.22
C LYS A 96 10.00 -33.15 -7.82
N TYR A 97 10.32 -32.29 -6.88
CA TYR A 97 9.85 -32.39 -5.50
C TYR A 97 9.66 -31.02 -4.88
N ASP A 98 8.84 -30.97 -3.84
CA ASP A 98 8.63 -29.75 -3.07
C ASP A 98 9.59 -29.72 -1.88
N GLU A 99 10.37 -28.65 -1.77
CA GLU A 99 11.27 -28.41 -0.65
C GLU A 99 10.70 -27.36 0.29
N PHE A 100 10.70 -27.65 1.59
CA PHE A 100 10.28 -26.69 2.61
C PHE A 100 11.42 -25.72 2.92
N SER A 101 11.47 -24.63 2.16
CA SER A 101 12.61 -23.71 2.13
C SER A 101 12.25 -22.33 2.69
N GLU A 102 13.24 -21.66 3.29
CA GLU A 102 13.18 -20.24 3.64
C GLU A 102 13.50 -19.33 2.45
N ASP A 103 13.97 -19.89 1.33
CA ASP A 103 14.29 -19.14 0.11
C ASP A 103 13.04 -18.75 -0.69
N ILE A 104 12.18 -17.96 -0.05
CA ILE A 104 10.95 -17.46 -0.64
C ILE A 104 11.08 -15.96 -0.94
N LEU A 105 10.25 -15.46 -1.86
CA LEU A 105 10.30 -14.07 -2.32
C LEU A 105 10.26 -13.05 -1.17
N LEU A 106 9.48 -13.30 -0.11
CA LEU A 106 9.41 -12.38 1.04
C LEU A 106 10.78 -12.25 1.75
N ASN A 107 11.43 -13.37 2.03
CA ASN A 107 12.74 -13.36 2.69
C ASN A 107 13.82 -12.82 1.75
N GLN A 108 13.74 -13.12 0.46
CA GLN A 108 14.65 -12.58 -0.56
C GLN A 108 14.56 -11.05 -0.65
N ILE A 109 13.35 -10.47 -0.62
CA ILE A 109 13.14 -9.01 -0.58
C ILE A 109 13.78 -8.40 0.68
N ILE A 110 13.59 -9.03 1.84
CA ILE A 110 14.20 -8.56 3.10
C ILE A 110 15.72 -8.61 3.01
N LYS A 111 16.29 -9.74 2.57
CA LYS A 111 17.74 -9.91 2.40
C LYS A 111 18.31 -8.84 1.46
N ALA A 112 17.71 -8.65 0.29
CA ALA A 112 18.15 -7.64 -0.66
C ALA A 112 18.05 -6.21 -0.09
N THR A 113 17.01 -5.92 0.68
CA THR A 113 16.86 -4.63 1.40
C THR A 113 17.99 -4.44 2.43
N LEU A 114 18.33 -5.49 3.19
CA LEU A 114 19.42 -5.45 4.17
C LEU A 114 20.78 -5.23 3.52
N VAL A 115 21.08 -5.94 2.43
CA VAL A 115 22.29 -5.77 1.63
C VAL A 115 22.39 -4.33 1.13
N PHE A 116 21.30 -3.77 0.61
CA PHE A 116 21.28 -2.37 0.19
C PHE A 116 21.60 -1.42 1.35
N LEU A 117 20.88 -1.56 2.47
CA LEU A 117 21.01 -0.68 3.63
C LEU A 117 22.38 -0.77 4.30
N SER A 118 23.03 -1.93 4.28
CA SER A 118 24.37 -2.10 4.85
C SER A 118 25.45 -1.38 4.06
N HIS A 119 25.26 -1.21 2.75
CA HIS A 119 26.25 -0.57 1.86
C HIS A 119 25.92 0.89 1.51
N SER A 120 24.70 1.35 1.76
CA SER A 120 24.27 2.70 1.38
C SER A 120 25.00 3.80 2.15
N ALA A 121 25.72 4.68 1.46
CA ALA A 121 26.42 5.82 2.06
C ALA A 121 25.47 6.81 2.77
N LYS A 122 24.19 6.83 2.37
CA LYS A 122 23.15 7.74 2.89
C LYS A 122 22.63 7.35 4.27
N ILE A 123 22.93 6.12 4.73
CA ILE A 123 22.53 5.62 6.04
C ILE A 123 23.67 5.82 7.05
N LYS A 124 23.33 6.28 8.26
CA LYS A 124 24.29 6.46 9.37
C LYS A 124 25.05 5.15 9.65
N GLN A 125 26.37 5.25 9.86
CA GLN A 125 27.27 4.09 10.01
C GLN A 125 26.80 3.08 11.08
N LYS A 126 26.27 3.56 12.21
CA LYS A 126 25.70 2.69 13.27
C LYS A 126 24.57 1.80 12.76
N LYS A 127 23.64 2.33 11.96
CA LYS A 127 22.54 1.56 11.36
C LYS A 127 23.04 0.60 10.28
N ARG A 128 24.03 1.00 9.47
CA ARG A 128 24.63 0.09 8.46
C ARG A 128 25.21 -1.17 9.09
N ARG A 129 25.96 -1.02 10.19
CA ARG A 129 26.51 -2.15 10.96
C ARG A 129 25.40 -3.03 11.54
N LEU A 130 24.32 -2.43 12.04
CA LEU A 130 23.15 -3.15 12.53
C LEU A 130 22.54 -4.02 11.43
N PHE A 131 22.24 -3.45 10.25
CA PHE A 131 21.65 -4.20 9.14
C PHE A 131 22.59 -5.29 8.61
N TYR A 132 23.89 -5.02 8.52
CA TYR A 132 24.89 -6.04 8.17
C TYR A 132 24.86 -7.22 9.14
N GLY A 133 24.70 -6.95 10.44
CA GLY A 133 24.57 -7.97 11.48
C GLY A 133 23.32 -8.86 11.36
N PHE A 134 22.32 -8.47 10.56
CA PHE A 134 21.14 -9.29 10.30
C PHE A 134 21.32 -10.26 9.12
N LEU A 135 22.28 -10.03 8.22
CA LEU A 135 22.51 -10.88 7.05
C LEU A 135 22.78 -12.36 7.37
N PRO A 136 23.53 -12.73 8.45
CA PRO A 136 23.76 -14.13 8.78
C PRO A 136 22.49 -14.96 9.03
N TYR A 137 21.38 -14.32 9.44
CA TYR A 137 20.10 -15.01 9.64
C TYR A 137 19.40 -15.39 8.32
N PHE A 138 19.86 -14.84 7.19
CA PHE A 138 19.33 -15.10 5.84
C PHE A 138 20.33 -15.87 4.98
N SER A 139 21.18 -16.70 5.59
CA SER A 139 22.20 -17.48 4.88
C SER A 139 21.62 -18.51 3.92
N GLY A 140 20.44 -19.08 4.24
CA GLY A 140 19.70 -20.00 3.37
C GLY A 140 18.81 -19.32 2.32
N VAL A 141 18.92 -18.00 2.15
CA VAL A 141 18.08 -17.21 1.23
C VAL A 141 18.93 -16.67 0.10
N SER A 142 18.48 -16.85 -1.13
CA SER A 142 19.20 -16.40 -2.33
C SER A 142 19.19 -14.87 -2.46
N ASP A 143 20.24 -14.32 -3.06
CA ASP A 143 20.31 -12.90 -3.39
C ASP A 143 19.47 -12.60 -4.64
N ILE A 144 18.72 -11.50 -4.59
CA ILE A 144 17.93 -11.01 -5.72
C ILE A 144 18.20 -9.53 -5.96
N GLU A 145 18.08 -9.12 -7.22
CA GLU A 145 17.97 -7.71 -7.56
C GLU A 145 16.53 -7.25 -7.38
N LEU A 146 16.37 -6.16 -6.63
CA LEU A 146 15.08 -5.53 -6.40
C LEU A 146 14.59 -4.81 -7.67
N ASN A 147 13.36 -5.09 -8.09
CA ASN A 147 12.68 -4.35 -9.14
C ASN A 147 11.17 -4.27 -8.86
N LEU A 148 10.49 -3.21 -9.28
CA LEU A 148 9.06 -2.99 -8.97
C LEU A 148 8.12 -4.09 -9.48
N GLN A 149 8.51 -4.86 -10.50
CA GLN A 149 7.70 -5.95 -11.01
C GLN A 149 7.65 -7.13 -10.03
N ARG A 150 8.74 -7.41 -9.30
CA ARG A 150 8.78 -8.49 -8.29
C ARG A 150 7.74 -8.30 -7.20
N TRP A 151 7.45 -7.06 -6.79
CA TRP A 151 6.42 -6.78 -5.79
C TRP A 151 5.00 -7.14 -6.24
N LYS A 152 4.73 -7.24 -7.54
CA LYS A 152 3.44 -7.71 -8.05
C LYS A 152 3.21 -9.20 -7.79
N ASN A 153 4.29 -9.96 -7.62
CA ASN A 153 4.24 -11.39 -7.34
C ASN A 153 4.17 -11.69 -5.83
N VAL A 154 4.24 -10.67 -4.98
CA VAL A 154 4.10 -10.82 -3.54
C VAL A 154 2.64 -11.13 -3.21
N GLN A 155 2.42 -12.29 -2.61
CA GLN A 155 1.09 -12.72 -2.18
C GLN A 155 1.06 -12.90 -0.66
N TYR A 156 0.04 -12.30 -0.04
CA TYR A 156 -0.17 -12.41 1.39
C TYR A 156 -1.25 -13.43 1.72
N ASN A 157 -0.97 -14.29 2.69
CA ASN A 157 -1.88 -15.28 3.24
C ASN A 157 -1.87 -15.17 4.79
N ARG A 158 -2.70 -15.98 5.45
CA ARG A 158 -2.82 -15.94 6.93
C ARG A 158 -1.50 -16.24 7.66
N GLN A 159 -0.61 -17.03 7.07
CA GLN A 159 0.66 -17.45 7.68
C GLN A 159 1.74 -16.36 7.54
N ASN A 160 1.73 -15.64 6.42
CA ASN A 160 2.77 -14.68 6.08
C ASN A 160 2.36 -13.21 6.29
N ILE A 161 1.11 -12.94 6.69
CA ILE A 161 0.59 -11.57 6.88
C ILE A 161 1.44 -10.71 7.82
N ARG A 162 2.12 -11.33 8.79
CA ARG A 162 3.05 -10.64 9.71
C ARG A 162 4.23 -9.98 9.00
N TYR A 163 4.58 -10.42 7.80
CA TYR A 163 5.65 -9.85 6.97
C TYR A 163 5.20 -8.60 6.22
N GLN A 164 3.88 -8.42 5.99
CA GLN A 164 3.34 -7.39 5.11
C GLN A 164 3.91 -6.02 5.41
N PHE A 165 3.97 -5.64 6.70
CA PHE A 165 4.45 -4.32 7.07
C PHE A 165 5.94 -4.12 6.72
N VAL A 166 6.80 -5.10 7.02
CA VAL A 166 8.24 -5.01 6.69
C VAL A 166 8.45 -4.99 5.18
N ILE A 167 7.72 -5.82 4.43
CA ILE A 167 7.83 -5.89 2.96
C ILE A 167 7.34 -4.61 2.30
N ASP A 168 6.21 -4.05 2.77
CA ASP A 168 5.66 -2.81 2.25
C ASP A 168 6.61 -1.62 2.58
N VAL A 169 7.23 -1.61 3.76
CA VAL A 169 8.25 -0.59 4.11
C VAL A 169 9.54 -0.77 3.32
N SER A 170 9.99 -2.01 3.08
CA SER A 170 11.10 -2.31 2.17
C SER A 170 10.83 -1.79 0.76
N ARG A 171 9.59 -1.93 0.28
CA ARG A 171 9.14 -1.36 -1.00
C ARG A 171 9.22 0.16 -1.00
N TYR A 172 8.65 0.80 0.03
CA TYR A 172 8.64 2.27 0.13
C TYR A 172 10.05 2.84 0.20
N LEU A 173 10.94 2.19 0.93
CA LEU A 173 12.35 2.54 0.97
C LEU A 173 12.98 2.41 -0.42
N PHE A 174 12.79 1.29 -1.11
CA PHE A 174 13.34 1.07 -2.45
C PHE A 174 12.85 2.09 -3.47
N GLU A 175 11.54 2.37 -3.50
CA GLU A 175 10.94 3.40 -4.35
C GLU A 175 11.56 4.77 -4.06
N GLU A 176 11.66 5.15 -2.79
CA GLU A 176 12.26 6.43 -2.34
C GLU A 176 13.77 6.55 -2.70
N LEU A 177 14.46 5.43 -2.86
CA LEU A 177 15.88 5.39 -3.29
C LEU A 177 16.04 5.47 -4.80
N LEU A 178 15.17 4.82 -5.58
CA LEU A 178 15.13 4.98 -7.04
C LEU A 178 14.89 6.44 -7.44
N LEU A 179 14.11 7.18 -6.64
CA LEU A 179 13.90 8.62 -6.82
C LEU A 179 15.20 9.43 -6.72
N ASP A 180 16.21 8.93 -6.01
CA ASP A 180 17.47 9.64 -5.77
C ASP A 180 18.56 9.39 -6.82
N GLU A 181 18.52 8.25 -7.53
CA GLU A 181 19.66 7.77 -8.33
C GLU A 181 19.56 8.07 -9.84
N SER A 182 18.37 8.25 -10.41
CA SER A 182 18.19 8.43 -11.87
C SER A 182 17.90 9.87 -12.32
N SER A 183 18.76 10.46 -13.14
CA SER A 183 18.53 11.76 -13.80
C SER A 183 17.53 11.71 -14.96
N THR A 184 16.94 10.54 -15.26
CA THR A 184 16.16 10.33 -16.49
C THR A 184 14.66 10.11 -16.18
N SER A 185 13.88 11.16 -16.44
CA SER A 185 12.40 11.31 -16.32
C SER A 185 11.82 11.54 -14.91
N GLN A 186 11.96 12.78 -14.43
CA GLN A 186 11.32 13.32 -13.22
C GLN A 186 9.79 13.10 -13.16
N PHE A 187 9.12 12.95 -14.30
CA PHE A 187 7.69 12.69 -14.40
C PHE A 187 7.29 11.28 -13.95
N MET A 188 7.99 10.24 -14.42
CA MET A 188 7.71 8.85 -14.03
C MET A 188 7.90 8.63 -12.52
N LYS A 189 8.85 9.36 -11.95
CA LYS A 189 9.14 9.41 -10.51
C LYS A 189 7.99 9.98 -9.70
N GLN A 190 7.45 11.13 -10.11
CA GLN A 190 6.33 11.79 -9.43
C GLN A 190 5.07 10.92 -9.45
N VAL A 191 4.78 10.27 -10.58
CA VAL A 191 3.61 9.39 -10.73
C VAL A 191 3.70 8.18 -9.80
N GLN A 192 4.87 7.55 -9.66
CA GLN A 192 5.03 6.38 -8.77
C GLN A 192 4.89 6.76 -7.30
N ASP A 193 5.46 7.90 -6.89
CA ASP A 193 5.36 8.36 -5.51
C ASP A 193 3.93 8.77 -5.14
N GLU A 194 3.21 9.40 -6.07
CA GLU A 194 1.79 9.74 -5.93
C GLU A 194 0.92 8.48 -5.77
N GLN A 195 1.15 7.42 -6.57
CA GLN A 195 0.44 6.14 -6.42
C GLN A 195 0.68 5.48 -5.06
N ARG A 196 1.94 5.49 -4.61
CA ARG A 196 2.35 4.92 -3.32
C ARG A 196 1.67 5.64 -2.16
N LEU A 197 1.71 6.98 -2.17
CA LEU A 197 1.09 7.81 -1.14
C LEU A 197 -0.44 7.75 -1.22
N ALA A 198 -1.02 7.61 -2.41
CA ALA A 198 -2.45 7.37 -2.59
C ALA A 198 -2.92 6.09 -1.88
N ALA A 199 -2.22 4.98 -2.10
CA ALA A 199 -2.53 3.71 -1.45
C ALA A 199 -2.37 3.79 0.08
N LEU A 200 -1.33 4.48 0.57
CA LEU A 200 -1.16 4.72 2.01
C LEU A 200 -2.28 5.59 2.57
N TYR A 201 -2.66 6.64 1.85
CA TYR A 201 -3.73 7.55 2.24
C TYR A 201 -5.07 6.82 2.36
N GLU A 202 -5.45 6.03 1.35
CA GLU A 202 -6.67 5.23 1.38
C GLU A 202 -6.70 4.25 2.57
N LYS A 203 -5.60 3.51 2.80
CA LYS A 203 -5.44 2.60 3.96
C LYS A 203 -5.52 3.36 5.29
N PHE A 204 -4.91 4.53 5.36
CA PHE A 204 -4.93 5.41 6.52
C PHE A 204 -6.37 5.84 6.84
N ILE A 205 -7.09 6.42 5.88
CA ILE A 205 -8.46 6.91 6.08
C ILE A 205 -9.40 5.79 6.52
N PHE A 206 -9.33 4.63 5.85
CA PHE A 206 -10.09 3.45 6.25
C PHE A 206 -9.80 3.03 7.69
N SER A 207 -8.51 2.92 8.04
CA SER A 207 -8.10 2.46 9.36
C SER A 207 -8.37 3.47 10.45
N PHE A 208 -8.30 4.77 10.14
CA PHE A 208 -8.69 5.85 11.03
C PHE A 208 -10.15 5.70 11.43
N PHE A 209 -11.08 5.69 10.47
CA PHE A 209 -12.50 5.58 10.78
C PHE A 209 -12.83 4.27 11.50
N LYS A 210 -12.19 3.16 11.10
CA LYS A 210 -12.41 1.86 11.75
C LYS A 210 -11.98 1.82 13.21
N ARG A 211 -10.94 2.56 13.59
CA ARG A 211 -10.38 2.55 14.96
C ARG A 211 -10.97 3.64 15.85
N GLU A 212 -11.25 4.80 15.27
CA GLU A 212 -11.56 6.03 16.03
C GLU A 212 -13.07 6.33 16.09
N THR A 213 -13.90 5.59 15.36
CA THR A 213 -15.36 5.78 15.34
C THR A 213 -16.10 4.49 15.63
N ASN A 214 -17.39 4.62 15.94
CA ASN A 214 -18.33 3.51 16.05
C ASN A 214 -19.07 3.20 14.74
N TYR A 215 -18.57 3.70 13.61
CA TYR A 215 -19.15 3.40 12.30
C TYR A 215 -18.84 1.97 11.89
N CYS A 216 -19.75 1.34 11.16
CA CYS A 216 -19.42 0.15 10.38
C CYS A 216 -18.60 0.60 9.17
N VAL A 217 -17.30 0.26 9.14
CA VAL A 217 -16.36 0.65 8.09
C VAL A 217 -16.03 -0.56 7.23
N SER A 218 -16.36 -0.49 5.94
CA SER A 218 -16.21 -1.59 4.98
C SER A 218 -15.68 -1.11 3.63
N ARG A 219 -15.34 -2.05 2.74
CA ARG A 219 -14.88 -1.78 1.35
C ARG A 219 -15.62 -2.68 0.35
N PRO A 220 -16.96 -2.61 0.29
CA PRO A 220 -17.72 -3.52 -0.56
C PRO A 220 -17.47 -3.25 -2.05
N GLN A 221 -17.59 -4.30 -2.85
CA GLN A 221 -17.82 -4.17 -4.29
C GLN A 221 -19.30 -3.82 -4.51
N ILE A 222 -19.56 -2.78 -5.27
CA ILE A 222 -20.91 -2.40 -5.68
C ILE A 222 -21.21 -3.14 -6.98
N GLN A 223 -22.33 -3.84 -7.05
CA GLN A 223 -22.74 -4.51 -8.28
C GLN A 223 -23.39 -3.51 -9.24
N TRP A 224 -23.17 -3.69 -10.55
CA TRP A 224 -23.87 -2.89 -11.55
C TRP A 224 -25.35 -3.25 -11.56
N LYS A 225 -26.20 -2.22 -11.58
CA LYS A 225 -27.62 -2.38 -11.89
C LYS A 225 -27.75 -2.37 -13.41
N VAL A 226 -27.85 -3.57 -13.98
CA VAL A 226 -28.08 -3.79 -15.41
C VAL A 226 -29.51 -4.28 -15.63
N ASP A 227 -30.11 -3.88 -16.75
CA ASP A 227 -31.46 -4.30 -17.11
C ASP A 227 -31.48 -5.65 -17.83
N ASP A 228 -30.35 -6.06 -18.42
CA ASP A 228 -30.18 -7.23 -19.29
C ASP A 228 -29.32 -8.35 -18.68
N GLU A 229 -29.03 -8.26 -17.37
CA GLU A 229 -28.25 -9.21 -16.58
C GLU A 229 -26.78 -9.44 -17.04
N PHE A 230 -26.31 -8.77 -18.10
CA PHE A 230 -24.95 -8.96 -18.61
C PHE A 230 -23.94 -8.06 -17.89
N THR A 231 -23.17 -8.65 -16.95
CA THR A 231 -22.17 -7.90 -16.16
C THR A 231 -20.73 -8.28 -16.45
N GLU A 232 -20.46 -9.32 -17.26
CA GLU A 232 -19.11 -9.89 -17.42
C GLU A 232 -18.08 -8.91 -18.04
N ALA A 233 -18.53 -8.02 -18.92
CA ALA A 233 -17.66 -7.03 -19.56
C ALA A 233 -17.55 -5.71 -18.77
N LEU A 234 -18.26 -5.57 -17.64
CA LEU A 234 -18.30 -4.32 -16.88
C LEU A 234 -17.13 -4.22 -15.90
N PRO A 235 -16.58 -3.01 -15.67
CA PRO A 235 -15.49 -2.82 -14.74
C PRO A 235 -15.95 -3.06 -13.29
N ILE A 236 -15.07 -3.62 -12.47
CA ILE A 236 -15.36 -3.84 -11.04
C ILE A 236 -15.47 -2.49 -10.31
N MET A 237 -16.62 -2.24 -9.68
CA MET A 237 -16.82 -1.07 -8.81
C MET A 237 -16.36 -1.36 -7.38
N GLN A 238 -15.05 -1.31 -7.15
CA GLN A 238 -14.46 -1.39 -5.82
C GLN A 238 -14.51 -0.03 -5.12
N THR A 239 -15.04 0.01 -3.89
CA THR A 239 -15.03 1.22 -3.05
C THR A 239 -13.76 1.30 -2.21
N ASP A 240 -13.28 2.52 -1.98
CA ASP A 240 -12.16 2.79 -1.06
C ASP A 240 -12.58 2.56 0.39
N LEU A 241 -13.72 3.16 0.78
CA LEU A 241 -14.39 2.87 2.03
C LEU A 241 -15.87 3.29 2.02
N VAL A 242 -16.66 2.57 2.80
CA VAL A 242 -18.06 2.89 3.11
C VAL A 242 -18.21 2.98 4.62
N LEU A 243 -18.76 4.10 5.10
CA LEU A 243 -19.11 4.33 6.49
C LEU A 243 -20.61 4.14 6.67
N GLN A 244 -21.04 3.38 7.67
CA GLN A 244 -22.46 3.21 7.98
C GLN A 244 -22.74 3.42 9.47
N LYS A 245 -23.85 4.11 9.76
CA LYS A 245 -24.38 4.27 11.11
C LYS A 245 -25.91 4.42 11.05
N GLY A 246 -26.62 3.50 11.70
CA GLY A 246 -28.08 3.47 11.64
C GLY A 246 -28.58 3.28 10.21
N ASN A 247 -29.46 4.16 9.75
CA ASN A 247 -29.98 4.20 8.38
C ASN A 247 -29.16 5.09 7.43
N LYS A 248 -27.99 5.59 7.84
CA LYS A 248 -27.15 6.45 7.00
C LYS A 248 -25.94 5.67 6.47
N THR A 249 -25.67 5.83 5.18
CA THR A 249 -24.52 5.25 4.49
C THR A 249 -23.78 6.33 3.72
N LEU A 250 -22.48 6.46 3.97
CA LEU A 250 -21.59 7.40 3.28
C LEU A 250 -20.55 6.61 2.50
N ILE A 251 -20.62 6.70 1.17
CA ILE A 251 -19.61 6.13 0.28
C ILE A 251 -18.49 7.17 0.15
N VAL A 252 -17.27 6.82 0.52
CA VAL A 252 -16.13 7.73 0.47
C VAL A 252 -15.14 7.23 -0.57
N ASP A 253 -14.70 8.13 -1.43
CA ASP A 253 -13.66 7.90 -2.41
C ASP A 253 -12.51 8.87 -2.11
N THR A 254 -11.33 8.30 -1.87
CA THR A 254 -10.15 9.03 -1.43
C THR A 254 -9.25 9.30 -2.62
N LYS A 255 -8.70 10.49 -2.68
CA LYS A 255 -7.85 10.90 -3.80
C LYS A 255 -6.62 11.62 -3.28
N PHE A 256 -5.47 11.20 -3.78
CA PHE A 256 -4.19 11.84 -3.48
C PHE A 256 -3.66 12.41 -4.78
N TYR A 257 -3.71 13.74 -4.94
CA TYR A 257 -3.00 14.39 -6.03
C TYR A 257 -2.20 15.60 -5.56
N SER A 258 -1.13 15.91 -6.26
CA SER A 258 -0.47 17.22 -6.12
C SER A 258 -1.35 18.36 -6.64
N GLU A 259 -2.20 18.09 -7.64
CA GLU A 259 -3.15 19.05 -8.22
C GLU A 259 -4.58 18.47 -8.27
N ASN A 260 -5.49 19.09 -7.51
CA ASN A 260 -6.87 18.62 -7.33
C ASN A 260 -7.89 19.36 -8.22
N MET A 261 -7.45 20.34 -9.02
CA MET A 261 -8.30 21.11 -9.93
C MET A 261 -7.66 21.20 -11.31
N VAL A 262 -8.48 21.24 -12.35
CA VAL A 262 -8.05 21.31 -13.76
C VAL A 262 -8.68 22.53 -14.40
N SER A 263 -7.88 23.29 -15.15
CA SER A 263 -8.41 24.28 -16.09
C SER A 263 -8.51 23.67 -17.49
N ARG A 264 -9.58 23.96 -18.23
CA ARG A 264 -9.72 23.51 -19.63
C ARG A 264 -8.85 24.32 -20.61
N PHE A 265 -8.36 25.48 -20.21
CA PHE A 265 -7.51 26.37 -20.99
C PHE A 265 -6.70 27.31 -20.07
N GLU A 266 -5.58 27.87 -20.53
CA GLU A 266 -4.80 28.83 -19.73
C GLU A 266 -5.66 30.04 -19.32
N GLY A 267 -5.68 30.36 -18.02
CA GLY A 267 -6.52 31.44 -17.45
C GLY A 267 -8.00 31.08 -17.22
N GLY A 268 -8.42 29.85 -17.51
CA GLY A 268 -9.78 29.37 -17.23
C GLY A 268 -10.05 29.11 -15.74
N ALA A 269 -11.34 29.13 -15.35
CA ALA A 269 -11.74 28.80 -13.99
C ALA A 269 -11.35 27.35 -13.65
N LEU A 270 -10.64 27.18 -12.54
CA LEU A 270 -10.28 25.88 -11.99
C LEU A 270 -11.55 25.09 -11.67
N LYS A 271 -11.69 23.88 -12.24
CA LYS A 271 -12.81 22.97 -11.98
C LYS A 271 -12.33 21.70 -11.29
N GLN A 272 -13.22 21.04 -10.57
CA GLN A 272 -12.97 19.73 -9.99
C GLN A 272 -12.70 18.69 -11.09
N LYS A 273 -11.88 17.68 -10.80
CA LYS A 273 -11.65 16.54 -11.70
C LYS A 273 -12.96 15.76 -11.89
N SER A 274 -13.53 15.86 -13.10
CA SER A 274 -14.82 15.26 -13.44
C SER A 274 -14.83 13.74 -13.30
N SER A 275 -13.71 13.07 -13.55
CA SER A 275 -13.56 11.62 -13.41
C SER A 275 -13.94 11.13 -12.01
N ASN A 276 -13.50 11.84 -10.96
CA ASN A 276 -13.76 11.45 -9.57
C ASN A 276 -15.23 11.65 -9.21
N LEU A 277 -15.82 12.76 -9.69
CA LEU A 277 -17.25 13.02 -9.52
C LEU A 277 -18.10 11.97 -10.24
N TYR A 278 -17.70 11.55 -11.44
CA TYR A 278 -18.39 10.48 -12.16
C TYR A 278 -18.26 9.13 -11.46
N GLN A 279 -17.09 8.81 -10.91
CA GLN A 279 -16.87 7.59 -10.15
C GLN A 279 -17.80 7.53 -8.94
N ILE A 280 -17.81 8.56 -8.09
CA ILE A 280 -18.66 8.56 -6.90
C ILE A 280 -20.16 8.61 -7.24
N PHE A 281 -20.53 9.35 -8.29
CA PHE A 281 -21.91 9.36 -8.79
C PHE A 281 -22.35 7.97 -9.27
N THR A 282 -21.46 7.24 -9.93
CA THR A 282 -21.71 5.86 -10.38
C THR A 282 -21.92 4.92 -9.20
N TYR A 283 -21.09 5.04 -8.16
CA TYR A 283 -21.27 4.28 -6.91
C TYR A 283 -22.64 4.56 -6.26
N LEU A 284 -23.03 5.83 -6.17
CA LEU A 284 -24.30 6.22 -5.55
C LEU A 284 -25.51 5.68 -6.31
N ASN A 285 -25.51 5.72 -7.64
CA ASN A 285 -26.64 5.22 -8.43
C ASN A 285 -26.77 3.69 -8.36
N ASN A 286 -25.65 2.98 -8.30
CA ASN A 286 -25.62 1.53 -8.24
C ASN A 286 -25.75 0.98 -6.81
N TRP A 287 -25.68 1.83 -5.78
CA TRP A 287 -25.87 1.38 -4.39
C TRP A 287 -27.26 0.75 -4.19
N ASN A 288 -27.29 -0.45 -3.60
CA ASN A 288 -28.53 -1.13 -3.28
C ASN A 288 -29.10 -0.57 -1.96
N LYS A 289 -29.86 0.50 -2.09
CA LYS A 289 -30.40 1.28 -0.98
C LYS A 289 -31.56 0.54 -0.31
N LYS A 290 -31.47 0.32 1.01
CA LYS A 290 -32.57 -0.21 1.84
C LYS A 290 -33.68 0.83 2.00
N SER A 291 -34.91 0.38 2.28
CA SER A 291 -36.02 1.27 2.62
C SER A 291 -35.64 2.19 3.78
N ASN A 292 -35.86 3.50 3.62
CA ASN A 292 -35.50 4.57 4.55
C ASN A 292 -33.99 4.78 4.81
N GLU A 293 -33.12 4.16 4.03
CA GLU A 293 -31.69 4.48 4.07
C GLU A 293 -31.47 5.90 3.51
N ILE A 294 -30.46 6.62 3.99
CA ILE A 294 -29.98 7.88 3.42
C ILE A 294 -28.56 7.61 2.96
N VAL A 295 -28.31 7.83 1.67
CA VAL A 295 -27.01 7.53 1.05
C VAL A 295 -26.39 8.85 0.58
N GLY A 296 -25.13 9.06 0.95
CA GLY A 296 -24.33 10.20 0.53
C GLY A 296 -22.99 9.75 -0.05
N GLY A 297 -22.36 10.63 -0.81
CA GLY A 297 -21.00 10.45 -1.32
C GLY A 297 -20.05 11.46 -0.67
N MET A 298 -18.79 11.08 -0.46
CA MET A 298 -17.71 11.99 -0.10
C MET A 298 -16.49 11.76 -0.97
N LEU A 299 -16.03 12.79 -1.66
CA LEU A 299 -14.71 12.85 -2.28
C LEU A 299 -13.76 13.51 -1.29
N LEU A 300 -12.79 12.75 -0.79
CA LEU A 300 -11.84 13.22 0.19
C LEU A 300 -10.44 13.32 -0.41
N TYR A 301 -10.03 14.54 -0.73
CA TYR A 301 -8.73 14.84 -1.31
C TYR A 301 -7.66 15.05 -0.24
N ALA A 302 -6.47 14.49 -0.42
CA ALA A 302 -5.30 14.92 0.33
C ALA A 302 -4.84 16.29 -0.21
N ARG A 303 -4.71 17.28 0.67
CA ARG A 303 -4.14 18.60 0.35
C ARG A 303 -2.68 18.62 0.79
N THR A 304 -1.79 18.86 -0.18
CA THR A 304 -0.34 18.98 0.04
C THR A 304 0.16 20.41 -0.06
N THR A 305 -0.22 21.22 -1.04
CA THR A 305 0.37 22.57 -1.22
C THR A 305 -0.59 23.66 -1.74
N VAL A 306 -1.60 23.32 -2.54
CA VAL A 306 -2.47 24.32 -3.19
C VAL A 306 -3.55 24.88 -2.25
N LEU A 307 -3.61 26.22 -2.13
CA LEU A 307 -4.52 26.97 -1.26
C LEU A 307 -6.01 26.86 -1.66
N ASN A 308 -6.30 26.84 -2.97
CA ASN A 308 -7.65 26.73 -3.49
C ASN A 308 -8.01 25.26 -3.71
N GLN A 309 -8.80 24.68 -2.81
CA GLN A 309 -9.37 23.36 -3.00
C GLN A 309 -10.88 23.37 -2.81
N PRO A 310 -11.61 22.49 -3.49
CA PRO A 310 -13.07 22.44 -3.39
C PRO A 310 -13.49 21.94 -2.01
N ASN A 311 -13.96 22.86 -1.15
CA ASN A 311 -14.82 22.52 -0.03
C ASN A 311 -16.26 22.88 -0.43
N HIS A 312 -17.01 21.90 -0.91
CA HIS A 312 -18.36 22.12 -1.40
C HIS A 312 -19.26 20.91 -1.18
N THR A 313 -20.56 21.16 -0.97
CA THR A 313 -21.59 20.11 -0.89
C THR A 313 -22.54 20.26 -2.07
N TYR A 314 -22.61 19.24 -2.91
CA TYR A 314 -23.56 19.18 -4.01
C TYR A 314 -24.79 18.35 -3.62
N ASN A 315 -25.96 18.76 -4.11
CA ASN A 315 -27.17 17.93 -4.11
C ASN A 315 -27.42 17.46 -5.54
N ILE A 316 -27.16 16.18 -5.83
CA ILE A 316 -27.30 15.62 -7.18
C ILE A 316 -28.26 14.43 -7.12
N LYS A 317 -29.37 14.51 -7.87
CA LYS A 317 -30.43 13.49 -7.90
C LYS A 317 -30.91 13.06 -6.49
N GLY A 318 -31.01 14.01 -5.56
CA GLY A 318 -31.45 13.75 -4.18
C GLY A 318 -30.39 13.14 -3.26
N ASN A 319 -29.18 12.88 -3.75
CA ASN A 319 -28.04 12.46 -2.93
C ASN A 319 -27.12 13.64 -2.62
N GLN A 320 -26.60 13.69 -1.40
CA GLN A 320 -25.58 14.66 -1.00
C GLN A 320 -24.20 14.14 -1.38
N ILE A 321 -23.40 14.97 -2.04
CA ILE A 321 -22.00 14.68 -2.38
C ILE A 321 -21.12 15.77 -1.76
N PHE A 322 -20.33 15.39 -0.76
CA PHE A 322 -19.34 16.24 -0.12
C PHE A 322 -18.04 16.16 -0.91
N VAL A 323 -17.47 17.31 -1.24
CA VAL A 323 -16.13 17.41 -1.82
C VAL A 323 -15.30 18.18 -0.82
N LEU A 324 -14.30 17.51 -0.24
CA LEU A 324 -13.54 17.99 0.91
C LEU A 324 -12.06 17.73 0.71
N SER A 325 -11.25 18.58 1.33
CA SER A 325 -9.79 18.53 1.26
C SER A 325 -9.16 18.47 2.63
N LEU A 326 -8.48 17.37 2.92
CA LEU A 326 -7.77 17.14 4.18
C LEU A 326 -6.33 17.67 4.09
N ASP A 327 -6.02 18.69 4.88
CA ASP A 327 -4.65 19.19 4.99
C ASP A 327 -3.76 18.20 5.74
N LEU A 328 -2.76 17.64 5.06
CA LEU A 328 -1.79 16.72 5.64
C LEU A 328 -0.55 17.43 6.22
N ASN A 329 -0.44 18.76 6.11
CA ASN A 329 0.70 19.52 6.62
C ASN A 329 0.51 20.05 8.05
N GLN A 330 -0.71 20.02 8.57
CA GLN A 330 -1.02 20.43 9.93
C GLN A 330 -0.59 19.38 10.98
N ASP A 331 -0.70 19.72 12.26
CA ASP A 331 -0.50 18.74 13.34
C ASP A 331 -1.49 17.58 13.22
N PHE A 332 -1.05 16.37 13.56
CA PHE A 332 -1.85 15.18 13.40
C PHE A 332 -3.16 15.21 14.19
N ASN A 333 -3.23 15.90 15.33
CA ASN A 333 -4.50 16.10 16.04
C ASN A 333 -5.48 16.98 15.27
N GLY A 334 -4.98 17.95 14.49
CA GLY A 334 -5.78 18.73 13.55
C GLY A 334 -6.37 17.85 12.45
N ILE A 335 -5.54 16.98 11.85
CA ILE A 335 -5.99 15.99 10.86
C ILE A 335 -7.12 15.11 11.42
N LYS A 336 -6.97 14.61 12.66
CA LYS A 336 -8.04 13.82 13.31
C LYS A 336 -9.33 14.63 13.46
N LYS A 337 -9.24 15.86 13.96
CA LYS A 337 -10.41 16.74 14.16
C LYS A 337 -11.15 16.98 12.85
N ASP A 338 -10.44 17.24 11.76
CA ASP A 338 -11.01 17.44 10.44
C ASP A 338 -11.75 16.19 9.95
N LEU A 339 -11.13 15.02 10.04
CA LEU A 339 -11.77 13.76 9.64
C LEU A 339 -13.05 13.47 10.42
N PHE A 340 -13.05 13.70 11.73
CA PHE A 340 -14.27 13.60 12.53
C PHE A 340 -15.33 14.60 12.08
N ALA A 341 -14.94 15.87 11.90
CA ALA A 341 -15.86 16.93 11.49
C ALA A 341 -16.50 16.61 10.13
N TYR A 342 -15.73 16.11 9.17
CA TYR A 342 -16.19 15.76 7.83
C TYR A 342 -17.21 14.63 7.86
N ALA A 343 -16.95 13.55 8.59
CA ALA A 343 -17.94 12.47 8.74
C ALA A 343 -19.21 12.96 9.47
N LEU A 344 -19.06 13.79 10.50
CA LEU A 344 -20.20 14.34 11.25
C LEU A 344 -21.12 15.21 10.39
N GLN A 345 -20.63 15.84 9.32
CA GLN A 345 -21.52 16.62 8.43
C GLN A 345 -22.67 15.79 7.85
N PHE A 346 -22.45 14.48 7.61
CA PHE A 346 -23.47 13.59 7.08
C PHE A 346 -24.22 12.81 8.17
N PHE A 347 -23.51 12.35 9.21
CA PHE A 347 -24.06 11.49 10.26
C PHE A 347 -24.77 12.22 11.41
N LYS A 348 -24.80 13.56 11.38
CA LYS A 348 -25.55 14.40 12.33
C LYS A 348 -27.03 14.04 12.41
#